data_AF-A0A6A0ADV8-F1
#
_entry.id   AF-A0A6A0ADV8-F1
#
_cell.length_a   1.000
_cell.length_b   1.000
_cell.length_c   1.000
_cell.angle_alpha   90.00
_cell.angle_beta   90.00
_cell.angle_gamma   90.00
#
_symmetry.space_group_name_H-M   'P 1'
#
loop_
_entity.id
_entity.type
_entity.pdbx_description
1 polymer ?
#
loop_
_entity_poly.entity_id
_entity_poly.type
_entity_poly.pdbx_seq_one_letter_code
_entity_poly.pdbx_strand_id
1 'polypeptide(L)' 'MRQPVRLPDSGIVMDRSTIERHLMTHATDPYSRQPLALEEVVTETALEQRIRDWRNQQG' A
#
# COMPACT_ATOMS: atom_id res chain seq x y z
N MET A 1 8.37 3.16 4.38
CA MET A 1 7.51 2.15 3.75
C MET A 1 8.06 0.77 4.10
N ARG A 2 7.28 -0.06 4.77
CA ARG A 2 7.65 -1.41 5.22
C ARG A 2 6.85 -2.48 4.49
N GLN A 3 5.55 -2.25 4.28
CA GLN A 3 4.64 -3.17 3.62
C GLN A 3 3.96 -2.44 2.45
N PRO A 4 4.63 -2.35 1.29
CA PRO A 4 4.05 -1.66 0.15
C PRO A 4 2.83 -2.41 -0.38
N VAL A 5 1.75 -1.68 -0.63
CA VAL A 5 0.51 -2.17 -1.24
C VAL A 5 0.10 -1.22 -2.36
N ARG A 6 -0.51 -1.77 -3.41
CA ARG A 6 -1.07 -1.04 -4.54
C ARG A 6 -2.59 -0.97 -4.42
N LEU A 7 -3.10 0.24 -4.59
CA LEU A 7 -4.52 0.49 -4.69
C LEU A 7 -5.00 0.13 -6.12
N PRO A 8 -6.07 -0.65 -6.28
CA PRO A 8 -6.50 -1.15 -7.58
C PRO A 8 -6.96 -0.04 -8.52
N ASP A 9 -7.71 0.95 -8.01
CA ASP A 9 -8.33 1.98 -8.86
C ASP A 9 -7.36 3.10 -9.22
N SER A 10 -6.66 3.66 -8.22
CA SER A 10 -5.70 4.74 -8.46
C SER A 10 -4.35 4.24 -8.96
N GLY A 11 -4.05 2.94 -8.80
CA GLY A 11 -2.75 2.36 -9.13
C GLY A 11 -1.60 2.84 -8.24
N ILE A 12 -1.90 3.63 -7.20
CA ILE A 12 -0.91 4.21 -6.31
C ILE A 12 -0.38 3.16 -5.35
N VAL A 13 0.93 3.20 -5.10
CA VAL A 13 1.59 2.35 -4.12
C VAL A 13 1.83 3.13 -2.83
N MET A 14 1.35 2.60 -1.71
CA MET A 14 1.56 3.18 -0.38
C MET A 14 1.78 2.10 0.68
N ASP A 15 2.01 2.51 1.93
CA ASP A 15 2.21 1.56 3.03
C ASP A 15 0.86 0.99 3.51
N ARG A 16 0.79 -0.32 3.75
CA ARG A 16 -0.39 -1.03 4.24
C ARG A 16 -1.00 -0.36 5.48
N SER A 17 -0.18 0.02 6.45
CA SER A 17 -0.66 0.68 7.68
C SER A 17 -1.33 2.03 7.42
N THR A 18 -0.95 2.70 6.33
CA THR A 18 -1.52 3.99 5.93
C THR A 18 -2.91 3.81 5.33
N ILE A 19 -3.08 2.87 4.40
CA ILE A 19 -4.41 2.59 3.82
C ILE A 19 -5.35 1.96 4.83
N GLU A 20 -4.88 1.08 5.73
CA GLU A 20 -5.69 0.50 6.80
C GLU A 20 -6.33 1.59 7.67
N ARG A 21 -5.55 2.59 8.10
CA ARG A 21 -6.07 3.69 8.91
C ARG A 21 -7.06 4.57 8.13
N HIS A 22 -6.85 4.75 6.83
CA HIS A 22 -7.83 5.47 5.99
C HIS A 22 -9.14 4.69 5.94
N LEU A 23 -9.09 3.39 5.63
CA LEU A 23 -10.26 2.51 5.52
C LEU A 23 -11.04 2.33 6.82
N MET A 24 -10.37 2.47 7.98
CA MET A 24 -11.04 2.53 9.30
C MET A 24 -11.96 3.76 9.45
N THR A 25 -11.68 4.85 8.74
CA THR A 25 -12.48 6.10 8.80
C THR A 25 -13.39 6.24 7.59
N HIS A 26 -12.88 5.89 6.40
CA HIS A 26 -13.51 6.09 5.10
C HIS A 26 -13.22 4.87 4.21
N ALA A 27 -14.23 4.09 3.85
CA ALA A 27 -14.12 2.92 2.98
C ALA A 27 -13.94 3.30 1.50
N THR A 28 -12.94 4.11 1.20
CA THR A 28 -12.66 4.66 -0.13
C THR A 28 -11.17 4.66 -0.45
N ASP A 29 -10.81 4.70 -1.73
CA ASP A 29 -9.46 5.05 -2.17
C ASP A 29 -9.21 6.55 -1.90
N PRO A 30 -8.12 6.94 -1.22
CA PRO A 30 -7.84 8.33 -0.84
C PRO A 30 -7.60 9.28 -2.03
N TYR A 31 -7.34 8.76 -3.23
CA TYR A 31 -7.03 9.53 -4.43
C TYR A 31 -8.16 9.49 -5.47
N SER A 32 -8.71 8.31 -5.76
CA SER A 32 -9.81 8.17 -6.73
C SER A 32 -11.18 8.43 -6.10
N ARG A 33 -11.29 8.35 -4.76
CA ARG A 33 -12.53 8.41 -3.96
C ARG A 33 -13.54 7.31 -4.32
N GLN A 34 -13.12 6.28 -5.05
CA GLN A 34 -13.95 5.12 -5.30
C GLN A 34 -14.05 4.26 -4.04
N PRO A 35 -15.16 3.51 -3.84
CA PRO A 35 -15.26 2.55 -2.76
C PRO A 35 -14.10 1.56 -2.82
N LEU A 36 -13.47 1.31 -1.67
CA LEU A 36 -12.34 0.41 -1.59
C LEU A 36 -12.39 -0.36 -0.28
N ALA A 37 -12.21 -1.67 -0.35
CA ALA A 37 -12.07 -2.55 0.80
C ALA A 37 -10.61 -2.99 0.99
N LEU A 38 -10.25 -3.38 2.22
CA LEU A 38 -8.87 -3.76 2.54
C LEU A 38 -8.46 -5.08 1.88
N GLU A 39 -9.43 -5.92 1.51
CA GLU A 39 -9.19 -7.17 0.81
C GLU A 39 -8.83 -6.94 -0.67
N GLU A 40 -9.17 -5.77 -1.21
CA GLU A 40 -8.96 -5.41 -2.62
C GLU A 40 -7.56 -4.80 -2.87
N VAL A 41 -6.85 -4.39 -1.82
CA VAL A 41 -5.48 -3.89 -1.98
C VAL A 41 -4.49 -5.03 -2.24
N VAL A 42 -3.64 -4.82 -3.25
CA VAL A 42 -2.69 -5.83 -3.72
C VAL A 42 -1.31 -5.58 -3.10
N THR A 43 -0.72 -6.58 -2.45
CA THR A 43 0.64 -6.46 -1.90
C THR A 43 1.68 -6.34 -3.01
N GLU A 44 2.57 -5.35 -2.91
CA GLU A 44 3.65 -5.10 -3.87
C GLU A 44 4.94 -5.85 -3.47
N THR A 45 4.91 -7.18 -3.57
CA THR A 45 6.00 -8.07 -3.11
C THR A 45 7.36 -7.76 -3.76
N ALA A 46 7.38 -7.40 -5.04
CA ALA A 46 8.61 -7.04 -5.73
C ALA A 46 9.26 -5.77 -5.16
N LEU A 47 8.44 -4.76 -4.84
CA LEU A 47 8.93 -3.54 -4.21
C LEU A 47 9.37 -3.80 -2.77
N GLU A 48 8.65 -4.65 -2.04
CA GLU A 48 9.03 -5.06 -0.69
C GLU A 48 10.43 -5.69 -0.68
N GLN A 49 10.71 -6.60 -1.61
CA GLN A 49 12.03 -7.22 -1.74
C GLN A 49 13.11 -6.18 -2.03
N ARG A 50 12.88 -5.27 -2.99
CA ARG A 50 13.83 -4.18 -3.31
C ARG A 50 14.12 -3.28 -2.11
N ILE A 51 13.10 -2.95 -1.32
CA ILE A 51 13.28 -2.15 -0.09
C ILE A 51 14.11 -2.92 0.95
N ARG A 52 13.86 -4.23 1.11
CA ARG A 52 14.66 -5.10 2.00
C ARG A 52 16.11 -5.17 1.56
N ASP A 53 16.36 -5.41 0.28
CA ASP A 53 17.70 -5.51 -0.28
C ASP A 53 18.47 -4.20 -0.13
N TRP A 54 17.80 -3.06 -0.40
CA TRP A 54 18.39 -1.74 -0.20
C TRP A 54 18.74 -1.49 1.26
N ARG A 55 17.87 -1.87 2.20
CA ARG A 55 18.15 -1.75 3.64
C ARG A 55 19.33 -2.61 4.09
N ASN A 56 19.49 -3.80 3.52
CA ASN A 56 20.58 -4.72 3.86
C ASN A 56 21.93 -4.26 3.29
N GLN A 57 21.93 -3.53 2.17
CA GLN A 57 23.15 -2.97 1.56
C GLN A 57 23.65 -1.68 2.23
N GLN A 58 22.82 -1.03 3.04
CA GLN A 58 23.13 0.22 3.75
C GLN A 58 23.56 -0.03 5.21
N GLY A 59 23.83 -1.28 5.59
CA GLY A 59 24.42 -1.67 6.87
C GLY A 59 25.88 -2.08 6.69
#